data_AF-A0A542GE94-F1
#
_entry.id   AF-A0A542GE94-F1
#
_cell.length_a   1.000
_cell.length_b   1.000
_cell.length_c   1.000
_cell.angle_alpha   90.00
_cell.angle_beta   90.00
_cell.angle_gamma   90.00
#
_symmetry.space_group_name_H-M   'P 1'
#
loop_
_entity.id
_entity.type
_entity.pdbx_description
1 polymer ?
#
loop_
_entity_poly.entity_id
_entity_poly.type
_entity_poly.pdbx_seq_one_letter_code
_entity_poly.pdbx_strand_id
1 'polypeptide(L)'
;MRWDEVPEDRGRVRFAAAADAVEGYGGRGLNGRALHPAAGYLFPDQDGEGWWVIFQPWPSPGLPGSPGHKVPGDLLACNDSYGDMVHVVVLAAGVWEDDAEAAFRANLPSSLADAARIAASVAHVAGSGNRDGTVRNGAVQHRAAAEPPVSPRGPMDAG
;
A
#
# COMPACT_ATOMS: atom_id res chain seq x y z
N MET A 1 16.02 15.15 13.89
CA MET A 1 16.49 13.78 13.60
C MET A 1 17.25 13.82 12.29
N ARG A 2 18.57 13.66 12.31
CA ARG A 2 19.41 13.62 11.10
C ARG A 2 19.52 12.17 10.66
N TRP A 3 19.14 11.88 9.43
CA TRP A 3 19.41 10.60 8.77
C TRP A 3 20.74 10.72 8.04
N ASP A 4 21.69 9.85 8.38
CA ASP A 4 22.91 9.64 7.61
C ASP A 4 22.53 9.19 6.19
N GLU A 5 23.13 9.83 5.20
CA GLU A 5 22.89 9.63 3.77
C GLU A 5 23.13 8.16 3.40
N VAL A 6 22.06 7.41 3.13
CA VAL A 6 22.16 6.03 2.66
C VAL A 6 22.68 6.07 1.23
N PRO A 7 23.72 5.28 0.86
CA PRO A 7 24.30 5.32 -0.48
C PRO A 7 23.31 5.06 -1.63
N GLU A 8 22.17 4.40 -1.34
CA GLU A 8 21.07 4.14 -2.28
C GLU A 8 20.25 5.40 -2.65
N ASP A 9 20.34 6.47 -1.86
CA ASP A 9 19.65 7.76 -2.10
C ASP A 9 20.47 8.73 -2.96
N ARG A 10 21.73 8.39 -3.33
CA ARG A 10 22.59 9.28 -4.13
C ARG A 10 22.01 9.49 -5.54
N GLY A 11 21.51 10.69 -5.79
CA GLY A 11 20.95 11.12 -7.08
C GLY A 11 19.43 11.00 -7.22
N ARG A 12 18.71 10.70 -6.13
CA ARG A 12 17.24 10.71 -6.09
C ARG A 12 16.73 12.06 -5.55
N VAL A 13 15.64 12.57 -6.13
CA VAL A 13 14.95 13.76 -5.63
C VAL A 13 14.26 13.41 -4.31
N ARG A 14 14.57 14.17 -3.26
CA ARG A 14 13.98 14.02 -1.93
C ARG A 14 12.93 15.09 -1.70
N PHE A 15 11.83 14.67 -1.09
CA PHE A 15 10.74 15.55 -0.75
C PHE A 15 10.58 15.57 0.77
N ALA A 16 10.55 16.76 1.35
CA ALA A 16 10.36 16.97 2.76
C ALA A 16 9.45 18.17 2.99
N ALA A 17 8.29 17.95 3.58
CA ALA A 17 7.35 19.00 3.94
C ALA A 17 6.74 18.70 5.32
N ALA A 18 6.60 19.74 6.14
CA ALA A 18 5.95 19.60 7.45
C ALA A 18 4.44 19.38 7.28
N ALA A 19 3.78 18.83 8.32
CA ALA A 19 2.37 18.47 8.27
C ALA A 19 1.43 19.65 7.96
N ASP A 20 1.82 20.86 8.37
CA ASP A 20 1.12 22.12 8.13
C ASP A 20 1.35 22.68 6.72
N ALA A 21 2.38 22.21 6.01
CA ALA A 21 2.70 22.56 4.63
C ALA A 21 2.25 21.49 3.62
N VAL A 22 1.46 20.49 4.06
CA VAL A 22 0.97 19.39 3.22
C VAL A 22 -0.55 19.37 3.21
N GLU A 23 -1.12 19.44 2.01
CA GLU A 23 -2.55 19.25 1.79
C GLU A 23 -2.84 17.89 1.17
N GLY A 24 -3.96 17.26 1.54
CA GLY A 24 -4.42 16.01 0.92
C GLY A 24 -3.85 14.72 1.52
N TYR A 25 -2.97 14.81 2.51
CA TYR A 25 -2.35 13.65 3.17
C TYR A 25 -2.72 13.49 4.66
N GLY A 26 -3.95 13.88 5.01
CA GLY A 26 -4.52 13.59 6.33
C GLY A 26 -3.78 14.21 7.52
N GLY A 27 -3.18 15.39 7.33
CA GLY A 27 -2.40 16.08 8.37
C GLY A 27 -1.05 15.43 8.69
N ARG A 28 -0.57 14.52 7.83
CA ARG A 28 0.78 13.95 7.93
C ARG A 28 1.74 14.80 7.10
N GLY A 29 2.94 14.98 7.65
CA GLY A 29 4.05 15.52 6.87
C GLY A 29 4.51 14.54 5.80
N LEU A 30 5.35 15.05 4.92
CA LEU A 30 5.93 14.32 3.82
C LEU A 30 7.44 14.18 4.05
N ASN A 31 7.93 12.95 3.92
CA ASN A 31 9.34 12.58 3.97
C ASN A 31 9.52 11.37 3.06
N GLY A 32 9.58 11.65 1.76
CA GLY A 32 9.58 10.64 0.71
C GLY A 32 10.66 10.88 -0.33
N ARG A 33 10.81 9.91 -1.22
CA ARG A 33 11.76 9.95 -2.34
C ARG A 33 11.05 9.69 -3.66
N ALA A 34 11.50 10.32 -4.73
CA ALA A 34 11.06 9.97 -6.07
C ALA A 34 11.43 8.50 -6.40
N LEU A 35 10.50 7.77 -7.01
CA LEU A 35 10.72 6.37 -7.41
C LEU A 35 11.70 6.19 -8.58
N HIS A 36 12.03 7.25 -9.34
CA HIS A 36 13.02 7.19 -10.42
C HIS A 36 14.27 8.03 -10.11
N PRO A 37 15.49 7.51 -10.33
CA PRO A 37 16.71 8.30 -10.18
C PRO A 37 16.90 9.30 -11.34
N ALA A 38 17.55 10.43 -11.05
CA ALA A 38 17.94 11.52 -11.96
C ALA A 38 16.85 12.49 -12.49
N ALA A 39 15.61 12.05 -12.75
CA ALA A 39 14.56 12.94 -13.28
C ALA A 39 13.20 12.82 -12.58
N GLY A 40 13.00 11.79 -11.74
CA GLY A 40 11.70 11.39 -11.18
C GLY A 40 10.63 11.08 -12.24
N TYR A 41 9.50 10.54 -11.79
CA TYR A 41 8.31 10.42 -12.63
C TYR A 41 7.55 11.74 -12.55
N LEU A 42 7.75 12.61 -13.53
CA LEU A 42 7.00 13.83 -13.70
C LEU A 42 5.94 13.61 -14.79
N PHE A 43 4.67 13.83 -14.46
CA PHE A 43 3.61 13.94 -15.47
C PHE A 43 2.86 15.26 -15.29
N PRO A 44 2.42 15.90 -16.38
CA PRO A 44 1.57 17.07 -16.28
C PRO A 44 0.16 16.68 -15.83
N ASP A 45 -0.49 17.51 -15.04
CA ASP A 45 -1.94 17.45 -14.89
C ASP A 45 -2.66 18.16 -16.05
N GLN A 46 -3.97 18.36 -15.89
CA GLN A 46 -4.80 19.00 -16.93
C GLN A 46 -4.46 20.49 -17.12
N ASP A 47 -3.85 21.11 -16.12
CA ASP A 47 -3.43 22.52 -16.13
C ASP A 47 -1.96 22.68 -16.57
N GLY A 48 -1.25 21.56 -16.79
CA GLY A 48 0.14 21.52 -17.21
C GLY A 48 1.14 21.58 -16.05
N GLU A 49 0.66 21.50 -14.81
CA GLU A 49 1.52 21.47 -13.63
C GLU A 49 2.17 20.10 -13.43
N GLY A 50 3.42 20.09 -12.97
CA GLY A 50 4.20 18.88 -12.83
C GLY A 50 3.92 18.12 -11.53
N TRP A 51 3.47 16.88 -11.64
CA TRP A 51 3.25 15.98 -10.52
C TRP A 51 4.34 14.92 -10.44
N TRP A 52 4.91 14.77 -9.25
CA TRP A 52 5.93 13.78 -8.92
C TRP A 52 5.32 12.54 -8.29
N VAL A 53 5.72 11.35 -8.73
CA VAL A 53 5.44 10.12 -7.98
C VAL A 53 6.54 9.88 -6.96
N ILE A 54 6.16 9.81 -5.69
CA ILE A 54 7.05 9.59 -4.56
C ILE A 54 6.64 8.36 -3.77
N PHE A 55 7.63 7.76 -3.11
CA PHE A 55 7.44 6.74 -2.10
C PHE A 55 7.73 7.33 -0.72
N GLN A 56 6.76 7.22 0.17
CA GLN A 56 6.89 7.61 1.57
C GLN A 56 6.98 6.35 2.44
N PRO A 57 8.16 6.02 2.99
CA PRO A 57 8.29 4.89 3.90
C PRO A 57 7.47 5.11 5.17
N TRP A 58 6.89 4.04 5.70
CA TRP A 58 6.24 4.08 7.01
C TRP A 58 7.28 4.29 8.12
N PRO A 59 6.93 5.02 9.19
CA PRO A 59 7.79 5.12 10.36
C PRO A 59 7.95 3.72 10.98
N SER A 60 9.09 3.09 10.73
CA SER A 60 9.39 1.75 11.24
C SER A 60 9.91 1.83 12.68
N PRO A 61 9.31 1.11 13.65
CA PRO A 61 9.82 1.02 15.01
C PRO A 61 11.01 0.02 15.09
N GLY A 62 12.19 0.43 14.63
CA GLY A 62 13.46 -0.33 14.74
C GLY A 62 13.65 -1.41 13.65
N LEU A 63 14.85 -1.85 13.25
CA LEU A 63 16.24 -1.56 13.63
C LEU A 63 17.00 -0.92 12.45
N PRO A 64 18.02 -0.09 12.70
CA PRO A 64 18.97 0.28 11.65
C PRO A 64 19.79 -0.95 11.23
N GLY A 65 19.79 -1.27 9.92
CA GLY A 65 20.82 -2.10 9.33
C GLY A 65 20.56 -3.60 9.18
N SER A 66 19.31 -4.06 9.04
CA SER A 66 19.09 -5.42 8.52
C SER A 66 19.14 -5.40 6.98
N PRO A 67 20.18 -5.96 6.34
CA PRO A 67 20.27 -5.99 4.88
C PRO A 67 19.19 -6.92 4.34
N GLY A 68 18.26 -6.38 3.56
CA GLY A 68 17.22 -7.15 2.85
C GLY A 68 15.78 -6.99 3.35
N HIS A 69 15.48 -6.03 4.22
CA HIS A 69 14.08 -5.76 4.58
C HIS A 69 13.41 -4.91 3.51
N LYS A 70 12.42 -5.48 2.82
CA LYS A 70 11.47 -4.72 2.01
C LYS A 70 10.87 -3.61 2.87
N VAL A 71 10.94 -2.37 2.40
CA VAL A 71 10.44 -1.20 3.13
C VAL A 71 8.96 -1.02 2.79
N PRO A 72 8.03 -1.09 3.78
CA PRO A 72 6.63 -0.78 3.54
C PRO A 72 6.43 0.74 3.53
N GLY A 73 5.51 1.21 2.71
CA GLY A 73 5.23 2.65 2.60
C GLY A 73 3.98 2.97 1.80
N ASP A 74 3.80 4.26 1.58
CA ASP A 74 2.72 4.82 0.78
C ASP A 74 3.26 5.35 -0.55
N LEU A 75 2.48 5.15 -1.62
CA LEU A 75 2.69 5.75 -2.93
C LEU A 75 1.89 7.03 -3.04
N LEU A 76 2.56 8.13 -3.32
CA LEU A 76 1.96 9.45 -3.36
C LEU A 76 2.27 10.13 -4.70
N ALA A 77 1.32 10.91 -5.19
CA ALA A 77 1.56 11.92 -6.23
C ALA A 77 1.62 13.29 -5.55
N CYS A 78 2.64 14.07 -5.87
CA CYS A 78 2.90 15.35 -5.22
C CYS A 78 3.14 16.45 -6.24
N ASN A 79 2.46 17.58 -6.07
CA ASN A 79 2.71 18.80 -6.83
C ASN A 79 3.22 19.87 -5.85
N ASP A 80 4.29 20.54 -6.25
CA ASP A 80 4.76 21.73 -5.56
C ASP A 80 3.87 22.91 -5.96
N SER A 81 2.85 23.19 -5.14
CA SER A 81 1.96 24.30 -5.41
C SER A 81 2.62 25.59 -4.96
N TYR A 82 3.16 26.33 -5.92
CA TYR A 82 3.59 27.71 -5.79
C TYR A 82 4.47 28.00 -4.56
N GLY A 83 5.36 27.08 -4.19
CA GLY A 83 6.46 27.31 -3.25
C GLY A 83 6.12 27.32 -1.76
N ASP A 84 4.84 27.20 -1.37
CA ASP A 84 4.42 27.26 0.03
C ASP A 84 3.65 26.00 0.50
N MET A 85 2.89 25.33 -0.36
CA MET A 85 2.06 24.18 0.03
C MET A 85 2.20 23.03 -0.97
N VAL A 86 2.52 21.85 -0.45
CA VAL A 86 2.63 20.63 -1.26
C VAL A 86 1.27 19.94 -1.31
N HIS A 87 0.67 19.88 -2.49
CA HIS A 87 -0.53 19.08 -2.70
C HIS A 87 -0.14 17.62 -2.87
N VAL A 88 -0.79 16.75 -2.11
CA VAL A 88 -0.51 15.31 -2.09
C VAL A 88 -1.78 14.53 -2.37
N VAL A 89 -1.69 13.58 -3.29
CA VAL A 89 -2.71 12.58 -3.56
C VAL A 89 -2.14 11.21 -3.20
N VAL A 90 -2.84 10.47 -2.35
CA VAL A 90 -2.48 9.07 -2.04
C VAL A 90 -2.90 8.18 -3.20
N LEU A 91 -1.94 7.57 -3.88
CA LEU A 91 -2.19 6.63 -4.98
C LEU A 91 -2.42 5.21 -4.46
N ALA A 92 -1.62 4.78 -3.50
CA ALA A 92 -1.79 3.51 -2.79
C ALA A 92 -1.13 3.62 -1.41
N ALA A 93 -1.64 2.85 -0.44
CA ALA A 93 -1.09 2.80 0.92
C ALA A 93 -0.69 1.37 1.27
N GLY A 94 0.41 1.22 2.00
CA GLY A 94 0.89 -0.08 2.44
C GLY A 94 1.32 -0.98 1.30
N VAL A 95 2.24 -0.50 0.48
CA VAL A 95 2.91 -1.29 -0.57
C VAL A 95 4.38 -1.45 -0.23
N TRP A 96 5.01 -2.46 -0.83
CA TRP A 96 6.46 -2.63 -0.75
C TRP A 96 7.17 -1.70 -1.73
N GLU A 97 8.27 -1.09 -1.28
CA GLU A 97 9.09 -0.22 -2.12
C GLU A 97 9.55 -0.88 -3.42
N ASP A 98 10.15 -2.07 -3.35
CA ASP A 98 10.67 -2.76 -4.55
C ASP A 98 9.58 -3.01 -5.59
N ASP A 99 8.38 -3.37 -5.13
CA ASP A 99 7.24 -3.68 -5.99
C ASP A 99 6.68 -2.38 -6.62
N ALA A 100 6.67 -1.29 -5.85
CA ALA A 100 6.34 0.05 -6.33
C ALA A 100 7.37 0.54 -7.37
N GLU A 101 8.66 0.44 -7.09
CA GLU A 101 9.73 0.80 -8.02
C GLU A 101 9.63 -0.01 -9.31
N ALA A 102 9.43 -1.32 -9.22
CA ALA A 102 9.30 -2.19 -10.39
C ALA A 102 8.09 -1.81 -11.25
N ALA A 103 6.94 -1.52 -10.64
CA ALA A 103 5.72 -1.17 -11.36
C ALA A 103 5.86 0.12 -12.16
N PHE A 104 6.39 1.18 -11.53
CA PHE A 104 6.60 2.46 -12.20
C PHE A 104 7.79 2.42 -13.17
N ARG A 105 8.79 1.56 -12.95
CA ARG A 105 9.87 1.32 -13.92
C ARG A 105 9.36 0.65 -15.18
N ALA A 106 8.42 -0.29 -15.04
CA ALA A 106 7.79 -0.95 -16.18
C ALA A 106 6.79 -0.04 -16.91
N ASN A 107 6.13 0.88 -16.20
CA ASN A 107 5.08 1.73 -16.75
C ASN A 107 5.26 3.19 -16.30
N LEU A 108 5.60 4.05 -17.26
CA LEU A 108 5.71 5.49 -17.05
C LEU A 108 4.30 6.12 -17.06
N PRO A 109 3.82 6.72 -15.96
CA PRO A 109 2.53 7.42 -15.95
C PRO A 109 2.59 8.68 -16.83
N SER A 110 1.55 8.92 -17.62
CA SER A 110 1.40 10.16 -18.40
C SER A 110 0.37 11.12 -17.80
N SER A 111 -0.34 10.70 -16.75
CA SER A 111 -1.37 11.46 -16.06
C SER A 111 -1.58 10.93 -14.64
N LEU A 112 -2.33 11.67 -13.81
CA LEU A 112 -2.71 11.22 -12.46
C LEU A 112 -3.53 9.92 -12.50
N ALA A 113 -4.43 9.80 -13.49
CA ALA A 113 -5.23 8.59 -13.68
C ALA A 113 -4.36 7.38 -14.06
N ASP A 114 -3.30 7.58 -14.85
CA ASP A 114 -2.33 6.51 -15.14
C ASP A 114 -1.55 6.11 -13.90
N ALA A 115 -1.06 7.09 -13.14
CA ALA A 115 -0.31 6.85 -11.91
C ALA A 115 -1.15 6.05 -10.91
N ALA A 116 -2.43 6.40 -10.74
CA ALA A 116 -3.37 5.65 -9.91
C ALA A 116 -3.59 4.21 -10.42
N ARG A 117 -3.73 4.02 -11.74
CA ARG A 117 -3.87 2.68 -12.34
C ARG A 117 -2.63 1.81 -12.13
N ILE A 118 -1.43 2.38 -12.29
CA ILE A 118 -0.17 1.67 -12.06
C ILE A 118 -0.05 1.32 -10.57
N ALA A 119 -0.31 2.28 -9.67
CA ALA A 119 -0.26 2.05 -8.22
C ALA A 119 -1.26 0.96 -7.77
N ALA A 120 -2.46 0.92 -8.34
CA ALA A 120 -3.46 -0.10 -8.05
C ALA A 120 -3.02 -1.52 -8.46
N SER A 121 -2.05 -1.66 -9.37
CA SER A 121 -1.48 -2.95 -9.76
C SER A 121 -0.42 -3.47 -8.79
N VAL A 122 0.05 -2.63 -7.86
CA VAL A 122 1.10 -2.98 -6.90
C VAL A 122 0.53 -3.86 -5.79
N ALA A 123 1.23 -4.95 -5.47
CA ALA A 123 0.86 -5.81 -4.37
C ALA A 123 0.94 -5.05 -3.04
N HIS A 124 -0.16 -5.07 -2.29
CA HIS A 124 -0.19 -4.48 -0.96
C HIS A 124 0.51 -5.42 0.03
N VAL A 125 1.15 -4.84 1.03
CA VAL A 125 1.67 -5.56 2.19
C VAL A 125 0.50 -6.28 2.82
N ALA A 126 0.45 -7.61 2.66
CA ALA A 126 -0.61 -8.42 3.24
C ALA A 126 -0.62 -8.17 4.75
N GLY A 127 -1.72 -7.61 5.25
CA GLY A 127 -1.89 -7.38 6.68
C GLY A 127 -1.74 -8.70 7.41
N SER A 128 -0.70 -8.83 8.23
CA SER A 128 -0.75 -9.75 9.35
C SER A 128 -1.82 -9.23 10.30
N GLY A 129 -3.05 -9.72 10.13
CA GLY A 129 -4.19 -9.45 11.02
C GLY A 129 -5.47 -9.07 10.29
N ASN A 130 -6.24 -10.06 9.82
CA ASN A 130 -7.58 -10.36 10.33
C ASN A 130 -8.16 -11.60 9.60
N ARG A 131 -7.99 -12.81 10.17
CA ARG A 131 -8.90 -13.92 9.90
C ARG A 131 -10.14 -13.71 10.78
N ASP A 132 -10.94 -12.71 10.42
CA ASP A 132 -12.30 -12.60 10.94
C ASP A 132 -13.22 -13.49 10.11
N GLY A 133 -14.20 -14.08 10.80
CA GLY A 133 -15.01 -15.18 10.35
C GLY A 133 -15.64 -14.94 8.98
N THR A 134 -15.19 -15.71 7.99
CA THR A 134 -16.03 -16.04 6.84
C THR A 134 -17.09 -17.04 7.32
N VAL A 135 -18.09 -16.57 8.06
CA VAL A 135 -19.37 -17.27 8.15
C VAL A 135 -20.08 -17.04 6.82
N ARG A 136 -19.71 -17.85 5.83
CA ARG A 136 -20.47 -18.01 4.59
C ARG A 136 -21.77 -18.71 4.95
N ASN A 137 -22.81 -17.91 5.17
CA ASN A 137 -24.18 -18.39 5.08
C ASN A 137 -24.48 -18.77 3.63
N GLY A 138 -24.80 -20.05 3.44
CA GLY A 138 -25.82 -20.49 2.49
C GLY A 138 -25.35 -20.86 1.09
N ALA A 139 -24.98 -22.13 0.90
CA ALA A 139 -25.36 -22.88 -0.31
C ALA A 139 -25.39 -24.39 -0.02
N VAL A 140 -26.59 -24.87 0.30
CA VAL A 140 -27.20 -26.16 -0.08
C VAL A 140 -26.27 -27.39 -0.06
N GLN A 141 -26.34 -28.16 1.01
CA GLN A 141 -25.88 -29.55 1.04
C GLN A 141 -26.88 -30.43 0.27
N HIS A 142 -26.43 -31.02 -0.84
CA HIS A 142 -27.06 -32.20 -1.43
C HIS A 142 -26.05 -33.35 -1.45
N ARG A 143 -26.35 -34.38 -0.63
CA ARG A 143 -25.96 -35.82 -0.76
C ARG A 143 -24.44 -36.14 -0.69
N ALA A 144 -23.95 -37.19 -0.02
CA ALA A 144 -24.57 -38.38 0.55
C ALA A 144 -23.63 -39.07 1.58
N ALA A 145 -24.27 -39.93 2.40
CA ALA A 145 -23.74 -41.14 3.05
C ALA A 145 -22.82 -41.00 4.28
N ALA A 146 -23.40 -41.22 5.47
CA ALA A 146 -23.08 -42.38 6.32
C ALA A 146 -23.98 -42.39 7.59
N GLU A 147 -24.87 -43.39 7.64
CA GLU A 147 -25.45 -44.12 8.78
C GLU A 147 -26.12 -43.39 9.99
N PRO A 148 -27.34 -43.81 10.39
CA PRO A 148 -28.02 -43.28 11.58
C PRO A 148 -27.58 -43.97 12.89
N PRO A 149 -27.62 -43.27 14.04
CA PRO A 149 -27.27 -43.86 15.34
C PRO A 149 -28.38 -44.79 15.86
N VAL A 150 -28.04 -46.07 16.05
CA VAL A 150 -28.86 -47.04 16.79
C VAL A 150 -28.86 -46.70 18.28
N SER A 151 -30.01 -46.24 18.79
CA SER A 151 -30.28 -46.17 20.24
C SER A 151 -30.92 -47.48 20.72
N PRO A 152 -30.46 -48.07 21.85
CA PRO A 152 -31.08 -49.26 22.41
C PRO A 152 -32.31 -48.86 23.24
N ARG A 153 -33.51 -49.15 22.73
CA ARG A 153 -34.73 -49.19 23.54
C ARG A 153 -35.00 -50.64 23.93
N GLY A 154 -34.93 -50.92 25.22
CA GLY A 154 -35.29 -52.22 25.78
C GLY A 154 -36.80 -52.51 25.66
N PRO A 155 -37.19 -53.79 25.76
CA PRO A 155 -38.60 -54.18 25.73
C PRO A 155 -39.24 -53.94 27.11
N MET A 156 -40.43 -53.34 27.12
CA MET A 156 -41.40 -53.47 28.21
C MET A 156 -42.69 -54.02 27.61
N ASP A 157 -43.09 -55.17 28.14
CA ASP A 157 -44.30 -55.94 27.87
C ASP A 157 -45.60 -55.14 27.85
N ALA A 158 -46.53 -55.57 26.98
CA ALA A 158 -47.97 -55.60 27.25
C ALA A 158 -48.68 -56.46 26.18
N GLY A 159 -49.32 -57.55 26.62
CA GLY A 159 -50.21 -58.39 25.80
C GLY A 159 -50.33 -59.81 26.29
#